data_AF-A0A9D6EE46-F1
#
_entry.id   AF-A0A9D6EE46-F1
#
_cell.length_a   1.000
_cell.length_b   1.000
_cell.length_c   1.000
_cell.angle_alpha   90.00
_cell.angle_beta   90.00
_cell.angle_gamma   90.00
#
_symmetry.space_group_name_H-M   'P 1'
#
loop_
_entity.id
_entity.type
_entity.pdbx_description
1 polymer ?
#
loop_
_entity_poly.entity_id
_entity_poly.type
_entity_poly.pdbx_seq_one_letter_code
_entity_poly.pdbx_strand_id
1 'polypeptide(L)'
;WSGQFQQAALAAPVLADVTTVMDFGIILGALLGAGLAGRFAPARRVSLRIIAASLLGGLLLGYGARIAFGCNIAAYFGGIASMSLHGWLWGAAALVGTPVGVWLRRRFGVEHAPSC
;
A
#
# COMPACT_ATOMS: atom_id res chain seq x y z
N TRP A 1 6.61 -12.34 21.96
CA TRP A 1 6.02 -12.86 20.71
C TRP A 1 5.79 -14.35 20.84
N SER A 2 4.75 -14.78 21.56
CA SER A 2 4.46 -16.20 21.86
C SER A 2 2.96 -16.49 21.99
N GLY A 3 2.10 -15.61 21.44
CA GLY A 3 0.66 -15.82 21.43
C GLY A 3 0.25 -16.94 20.48
N GLN A 4 -0.76 -17.73 20.88
CA GLN A 4 -1.31 -18.84 20.07
C GLN A 4 -1.75 -18.38 18.67
N PHE A 5 -2.24 -17.14 18.53
CA PHE A 5 -2.61 -16.55 17.23
C PHE A 5 -1.41 -16.42 16.28
N GLN A 6 -0.28 -15.90 16.76
CA GLN A 6 0.93 -15.74 15.94
C GLN A 6 1.55 -17.10 15.57
N GLN A 7 1.45 -18.10 16.45
CA GLN A 7 1.92 -19.46 16.18
C GLN A 7 1.04 -20.16 15.12
N ALA A 8 -0.28 -19.98 15.18
CA ALA A 8 -1.21 -20.51 14.19
C ALA A 8 -1.04 -19.86 12.81
N ALA A 9 -0.79 -18.55 12.75
CA ALA A 9 -0.52 -17.84 11.48
C ALA A 9 0.80 -18.29 10.82
N LEU A 10 1.81 -18.69 11.60
CA LEU A 10 3.07 -19.24 11.06
C LEU A 10 2.93 -20.69 10.57
N ALA A 11 2.02 -21.48 11.16
CA ALA A 11 1.79 -22.88 10.81
C ALA A 11 0.80 -23.07 9.66
N ALA A 12 -0.04 -22.06 9.39
CA ALA A 12 -0.99 -22.10 8.29
C ALA A 12 -0.28 -21.91 6.94
N PRO A 13 -0.66 -22.69 5.90
CA PRO A 13 -0.10 -22.50 4.57
C PRO A 13 -0.47 -21.12 4.03
N VAL A 14 0.47 -20.50 3.29
CA VAL A 14 0.37 -19.14 2.74
C VAL A 14 -0.88 -18.93 1.87
N LEU A 15 -1.44 -20.01 1.31
CA LEU A 15 -2.66 -19.99 0.49
C LEU A 15 -3.97 -20.10 1.30
N ALA A 16 -3.90 -20.43 2.60
CA ALA A 16 -5.07 -20.49 3.47
C ALA A 16 -5.39 -19.15 4.13
N ASP A 17 -4.47 -18.19 4.08
CA ASP A 17 -4.71 -16.83 4.58
C ASP A 17 -5.36 -15.97 3.49
N VAL A 18 -6.57 -15.47 3.78
CA VAL A 18 -7.37 -14.62 2.88
C VAL A 18 -6.59 -13.37 2.45
N THR A 19 -5.79 -12.79 3.35
CA THR A 19 -5.01 -11.59 3.04
C THR A 19 -3.95 -11.86 1.98
N THR A 20 -3.31 -13.03 2.05
CA THR A 20 -2.26 -13.39 1.09
C THR A 20 -2.83 -13.74 -0.28
N VAL A 21 -3.95 -14.46 -0.33
CA VAL A 21 -4.66 -14.73 -1.60
C VAL A 21 -5.15 -13.43 -2.25
N MET A 22 -5.65 -12.49 -1.45
CA MET A 22 -6.04 -11.16 -1.93
C MET A 22 -4.85 -10.40 -2.53
N ASP A 23 -3.70 -10.38 -1.86
CA ASP A 23 -2.50 -9.72 -2.37
C ASP A 23 -2.03 -10.33 -3.71
N PHE A 24 -2.04 -11.66 -3.83
CA PHE A 24 -1.77 -12.34 -5.11
C PHE A 24 -2.77 -11.94 -6.19
N GLY A 25 -4.05 -11.85 -5.86
CA GLY A 25 -5.10 -11.40 -6.78
C GLY A 25 -4.88 -9.96 -7.26
N ILE A 26 -4.51 -9.05 -6.37
CA ILE A 26 -4.21 -7.64 -6.72
C ILE A 26 -2.99 -7.57 -7.65
N ILE A 27 -1.91 -8.30 -7.34
CA ILE A 27 -0.69 -8.32 -8.16
C ILE A 27 -0.99 -8.87 -9.55
N LEU A 28 -1.66 -10.03 -9.62
CA LEU A 28 -1.99 -10.66 -10.90
C LEU A 28 -2.94 -9.80 -11.73
N GLY A 29 -3.98 -9.24 -11.10
CA GLY A 29 -4.93 -8.34 -11.76
C GLY A 29 -4.26 -7.08 -12.31
N ALA A 30 -3.35 -6.46 -11.55
CA ALA A 30 -2.60 -5.30 -12.01
C ALA A 30 -1.68 -5.64 -13.20
N LEU A 31 -1.01 -6.80 -13.17
CA LEU A 31 -0.15 -7.26 -14.27
C LEU A 31 -0.96 -7.55 -15.54
N LEU A 32 -2.09 -8.25 -15.42
CA LEU A 32 -2.98 -8.53 -16.54
C LEU A 32 -3.55 -7.24 -17.13
N GLY A 33 -4.01 -6.32 -16.28
CA GLY A 33 -4.52 -5.01 -16.72
C GLY A 33 -3.46 -4.18 -17.45
N ALA A 34 -2.24 -4.11 -16.92
CA ALA A 34 -1.14 -3.42 -17.57
C ALA A 34 -0.72 -4.08 -18.91
N GLY A 35 -0.74 -5.41 -18.96
CA GLY A 35 -0.44 -6.19 -20.15
C GLY A 35 -1.48 -6.00 -21.26
N LEU A 36 -2.77 -6.09 -20.93
CA LEU A 36 -3.88 -5.85 -21.86
C LEU A 36 -3.93 -4.40 -22.36
N ALA A 37 -3.58 -3.44 -21.50
CA ALA A 37 -3.47 -2.03 -21.89
C ALA A 37 -2.22 -1.71 -22.72
N GLY A 38 -1.32 -2.67 -22.95
CA GLY A 38 -0.05 -2.45 -23.65
C GLY A 38 0.90 -1.47 -22.94
N ARG A 39 0.65 -1.15 -21.66
CA ARG A 39 1.38 -0.17 -20.84
C ARG A 39 2.37 -0.81 -19.89
N PHE A 40 2.77 -2.05 -20.17
CA PHE A 40 3.77 -2.75 -19.38
C PHE A 40 5.16 -2.15 -19.62
N ALA A 41 5.55 -1.20 -18.76
CA ALA A 41 6.81 -0.47 -18.85
C ALA A 41 7.73 -0.81 -17.65
N PRO A 42 8.50 -1.91 -17.72
CA PRO A 42 9.48 -2.23 -16.68
C PRO A 42 10.58 -1.16 -16.64
N ALA A 43 10.72 -0.49 -15.49
CA ALA A 43 11.72 0.56 -15.32
C ALA A 43 13.15 -0.02 -15.40
N ARG A 44 13.87 0.26 -16.49
CA ARG A 44 15.24 -0.26 -16.74
C ARG A 44 16.33 0.38 -15.88
N ARG A 45 16.11 1.58 -15.34
CA ARG A 45 17.07 2.27 -14.47
C ARG A 45 16.33 2.96 -13.34
N VAL A 46 16.50 2.42 -12.13
CA VAL A 46 15.94 3.01 -10.91
C VAL A 46 17.09 3.65 -10.15
N SER A 47 16.97 4.95 -9.84
CA SER A 47 17.93 5.67 -9.00
C SER A 47 17.91 5.11 -7.57
N LEU A 48 19.07 5.02 -6.91
CA LEU A 48 19.18 4.66 -5.49
C LEU A 48 18.29 5.53 -4.59
N ARG A 49 18.06 6.79 -4.97
CA ARG A 49 17.19 7.71 -4.24
C ARG A 49 15.72 7.28 -4.33
N ILE A 50 15.28 6.76 -5.48
CA ILE A 50 13.92 6.23 -5.66
C ILE A 50 13.75 4.94 -4.87
N ILE A 51 14.76 4.05 -4.88
CA ILE A 51 14.73 2.81 -4.08
C ILE A 51 14.63 3.15 -2.59
N ALA A 52 15.50 4.03 -2.08
CA ALA A 52 15.48 4.46 -0.69
C ALA A 52 14.13 5.12 -0.31
N ALA A 53 13.61 5.99 -1.17
CA ALA A 53 12.31 6.63 -0.95
C ALA A 53 11.14 5.63 -0.96
N SER A 54 11.16 4.64 -1.85
CA SER A 54 10.13 3.59 -1.90
C SER A 54 10.19 2.65 -0.70
N LEU A 55 11.39 2.28 -0.22
CA LEU A 55 11.55 1.49 0.99
C LEU A 55 11.08 2.24 2.23
N LEU A 56 11.52 3.50 2.39
CA LEU A 56 11.12 4.34 3.51
C LEU A 56 9.61 4.60 3.49
N GLY A 57 9.06 4.91 2.31
CA GLY A 57 7.62 5.08 2.11
C GLY A 57 6.83 3.82 2.42
N GLY A 58 7.30 2.66 1.96
CA GLY A 58 6.67 1.36 2.24
C GLY A 58 6.65 1.02 3.73
N LEU A 59 7.75 1.25 4.45
CA LEU A 59 7.82 1.10 5.90
C LEU A 59 6.84 2.03 6.62
N LEU A 60 6.78 3.31 6.21
CA LEU A 60 5.86 4.29 6.80
C LEU A 60 4.39 3.91 6.55
N LEU A 61 4.07 3.44 5.34
CA LEU A 61 2.74 2.96 4.96
C LEU A 61 2.34 1.73 5.76
N GLY A 62 3.24 0.75 5.92
CA GLY A 62 2.98 -0.46 6.71
C GLY A 62 2.79 -0.16 8.20
N TYR A 63 3.65 0.70 8.77
CA TYR A 63 3.51 1.16 10.15
C TYR A 63 2.18 1.90 10.35
N GLY A 64 1.85 2.81 9.44
CA GLY A 64 0.59 3.55 9.41
C GLY A 64 -0.64 2.63 9.36
N ALA A 65 -0.61 1.60 8.52
CA ALA A 65 -1.69 0.63 8.42
C ALA A 65 -1.89 -0.14 9.74
N ARG A 66 -0.81 -0.43 10.46
CA ARG A 66 -0.89 -1.15 11.73
C ARG A 66 -1.51 -0.33 12.86
N ILE A 67 -1.18 0.97 12.94
CA ILE A 67 -1.77 1.90 13.93
C ILE A 67 -3.21 2.27 13.59
N ALA A 68 -3.56 2.32 12.29
CA ALA A 68 -4.91 2.64 11.82
C ALA A 68 -5.86 1.43 11.82
N PHE A 69 -5.34 0.22 12.09
CA PHE A 69 -6.05 -1.07 12.05
C PHE A 69 -6.66 -1.39 10.68
N GLY A 70 -5.99 -1.00 9.59
CA GLY A 70 -6.46 -1.29 8.24
C GLY A 70 -5.54 -0.75 7.16
N CYS A 71 -5.67 -1.30 5.95
CA CYS A 71 -5.12 -0.71 4.75
C CYS A 71 -6.07 0.38 4.20
N ASN A 72 -5.59 1.22 3.28
CA ASN A 72 -6.40 2.30 2.70
C ASN A 72 -7.74 1.80 2.09
N ILE A 73 -7.72 0.61 1.48
CA ILE A 73 -8.90 -0.02 0.88
C ILE A 73 -9.88 -0.48 1.98
N ALA A 74 -9.39 -1.19 2.99
CA ALA A 74 -10.22 -1.69 4.09
C ALA A 74 -10.80 -0.55 4.95
N ALA A 75 -10.05 0.53 5.16
CA ALA A 75 -10.55 1.70 5.89
C ALA A 75 -11.66 2.42 5.10
N TYR A 76 -11.53 2.49 3.77
CA TYR A 76 -12.54 3.10 2.89
C TYR A 76 -13.84 2.26 2.84
N PHE A 77 -13.74 0.97 2.48
CA PHE A 77 -14.91 0.10 2.35
C PHE A 77 -15.49 -0.38 3.68
N GLY A 78 -14.66 -0.51 4.72
CA GLY A 78 -15.10 -0.95 6.04
C GLY A 78 -15.53 0.22 6.93
N GLY A 79 -14.67 1.23 7.08
CA GLY A 79 -14.90 2.31 8.04
C GLY A 79 -15.83 3.41 7.54
N ILE A 80 -15.61 3.91 6.33
CA ILE A 80 -16.41 5.01 5.76
C ILE A 80 -17.78 4.48 5.31
N ALA A 81 -17.81 3.33 4.63
CA ALA A 81 -19.08 2.77 4.14
C ALA A 81 -20.02 2.33 5.29
N SER A 82 -19.48 1.95 6.45
CA SER A 82 -20.28 1.64 7.64
C SER A 82 -20.65 2.88 8.47
N MET A 83 -20.36 4.10 7.99
CA MET A 83 -20.50 5.36 8.73
C MET A 83 -19.84 5.37 10.12
N SER A 84 -18.70 4.69 10.28
CA SER A 84 -17.96 4.68 11.54
C SER A 84 -17.14 5.96 11.74
N LEU A 85 -17.22 6.56 12.92
CA LEU A 85 -16.52 7.79 13.27
C LEU A 85 -14.98 7.65 13.14
N HIS A 86 -14.45 6.46 13.43
CA HIS A 86 -13.04 6.13 13.23
C HIS A 86 -12.65 6.15 11.74
N GLY A 87 -13.50 5.62 10.86
CA GLY A 87 -13.28 5.63 9.41
C GLY A 87 -13.29 7.03 8.81
N TRP A 88 -14.20 7.89 9.29
CA TRP A 88 -14.27 9.30 8.90
C TRP A 88 -13.06 10.10 9.39
N LEU A 89 -12.60 9.89 10.64
CA LEU A 89 -11.40 10.52 11.18
C LEU A 89 -10.15 10.10 10.40
N TRP A 90 -10.04 8.81 10.10
CA TRP A 90 -8.99 8.29 9.23
C TRP A 90 -9.04 8.94 7.84
N GLY A 91 -10.23 9.05 7.25
CA GLY A 91 -10.43 9.68 5.94
C GLY A 91 -10.00 11.16 5.91
N ALA A 92 -10.36 11.93 6.94
CA ALA A 92 -9.93 13.32 7.07
C ALA A 92 -8.40 13.44 7.21
N ALA A 93 -7.79 12.60 8.04
CA ALA A 93 -6.33 12.55 8.20
C ALA A 93 -5.63 12.17 6.89
N ALA A 94 -6.17 11.20 6.14
CA ALA A 94 -5.64 10.79 4.84
C ALA A 94 -5.76 11.90 3.79
N LEU A 95 -6.87 12.63 3.77
CA LEU A 95 -7.07 13.79 2.88
C LEU A 95 -6.07 14.91 3.15
N VAL A 96 -5.79 15.22 4.41
CA VAL A 96 -4.79 16.24 4.79
C VAL A 96 -3.36 15.74 4.61
N GLY A 97 -3.10 14.46 4.87
CA GLY A 97 -1.76 13.87 4.74
C GLY A 97 -1.29 13.71 3.30
N THR A 98 -2.22 13.48 2.35
CA THR A 98 -1.90 13.31 0.92
C THR A 98 -1.16 14.50 0.30
N PRO A 99 -1.62 15.77 0.41
CA PRO A 99 -0.91 16.92 -0.14
C PRO A 99 0.47 17.13 0.52
N VAL A 100 0.60 16.85 1.82
CA VAL A 100 1.89 16.91 2.53
C VAL A 100 2.87 15.87 1.95
N GLY A 101 2.40 14.65 1.72
CA GLY A 101 3.20 13.60 1.08
C GLY A 101 3.64 13.96 -0.34
N VAL A 102 2.74 14.55 -1.14
CA VAL A 102 3.06 15.03 -2.50
C VAL A 102 4.11 16.15 -2.46
N TRP A 103 3.94 17.13 -1.56
CA TRP A 103 4.91 18.20 -1.36
C TRP A 103 6.28 17.65 -0.98
N LEU A 104 6.33 16.68 -0.08
CA LEU A 104 7.55 16.04 0.37
C LEU A 104 8.26 15.29 -0.78
N ARG A 105 7.51 14.56 -1.62
CA ARG A 105 8.05 13.87 -2.80
C ARG A 105 8.67 14.83 -3.81
N ARG A 106 8.03 15.99 -4.04
CA ARG A 106 8.58 17.06 -4.88
C ARG A 106 9.89 17.60 -4.31
N ARG A 107 9.96 17.82 -2.99
CA ARG A 107 11.16 18.34 -2.33
C ARG A 107 12.36 17.40 -2.39
N PHE A 108 12.11 16.09 -2.36
CA PHE A 108 13.14 15.06 -2.49
C PHE A 108 13.52 14.70 -3.94
N GLY A 109 12.86 15.31 -4.94
CA GLY A 109 13.16 15.10 -6.35
C GLY A 109 12.93 13.65 -6.79
N VAL A 110 11.93 12.98 -6.22
CA VAL A 110 11.54 11.59 -6.55
C VAL A 110 10.52 11.57 -7.70
N GLU A 111 10.56 12.58 -8.57
CA GLU A 111 9.72 12.65 -9.75
C GLU A 111 10.25 11.67 -10.79
N HIS A 112 9.33 10.89 -11.35
CA HIS A 112 9.64 10.10 -12.54
C HIS A 112 9.89 11.11 -13.67
N ALA A 113 11.05 11.01 -14.32
CA ALA A 113 11.24 11.66 -15.61
C ALA A 113 10.10 11.18 -16.54
N PRO A 114 9.43 12.07 -17.29
CA PRO A 114 8.47 11.65 -18.29
C PRO A 114 9.17 10.69 -19.24
N SER A 115 8.66 9.47 -19.32
CA SER A 115 9.01 8.53 -20.38
C SER A 115 8.62 9.16 -21.71
N CYS A 116 9.63 9.53 -22.52
CA CYS A 116 9.48 9.63 -23.97
C CYS A 116 9.12 8.27 -24.56
#